data_AF-H9A5F1-F1
#
_entry.id   AF-H9A5F1-F1
#
_cell.length_a   1.000
_cell.length_b   1.000
_cell.length_c   1.000
_cell.angle_alpha   90.00
_cell.angle_beta   90.00
_cell.angle_gamma   90.00
#
_symmetry.space_group_name_H-M   'P 1'
#
loop_
_entity.id
_entity.type
_entity.pdbx_description
1 polymer ?
#
loop_
_entity_poly.entity_id
_entity_poly.type
_entity_poly.pdbx_seq_one_letter_code
_entity_poly.pdbx_strand_id
1 'polypeptide(L)'
;DIFFFLLITILILVLWLGARIVYRFHHTRMPVPERFNHHTSLELIWAILPSLVVTMIYLPSLTLTYTFDDLINKPRLTVKVVGHQWY
;
A
#
# COMPACT_ATOMS: atom_id res chain seq x y z
N ASP A 1 3.76 -11.74 -2.86
CA ASP A 1 3.14 -12.18 -1.58
C ASP A 1 3.04 -11.09 -0.51
N ILE A 2 4.14 -10.51 -0.03
CA ILE A 2 4.11 -9.48 1.04
C ILE A 2 3.27 -8.24 0.67
N PHE A 3 3.40 -7.74 -0.57
CA PHE A 3 2.61 -6.58 -1.04
C PHE A 3 1.10 -6.84 -0.98
N PHE A 4 0.68 -8.04 -1.35
CA PHE A 4 -0.72 -8.45 -1.34
C PHE A 4 -1.26 -8.53 0.09
N PHE A 5 -0.50 -9.12 1.02
CA PHE A 5 -0.86 -9.15 2.44
C PHE A 5 -0.96 -7.75 3.06
N LEU A 6 -0.04 -6.84 2.73
CA LEU A 6 -0.07 -5.45 3.21
C LEU A 6 -1.31 -4.71 2.70
N LEU A 7 -1.62 -4.83 1.41
CA LEU A 7 -2.77 -4.17 0.79
C LEU A 7 -4.09 -4.66 1.40
N ILE A 8 -4.25 -5.98 1.55
CA ILE A 8 -5.44 -6.55 2.19
C ILE A 8 -5.58 -6.07 3.63
N THR A 9 -4.47 -6.04 4.38
CA THR A 9 -4.49 -5.58 5.78
C THR A 9 -4.95 -4.13 5.88
N ILE A 10 -4.44 -3.25 5.02
CA ILE A 10 -4.87 -1.84 4.96
C ILE A 10 -6.35 -1.73 4.57
N LEU A 11 -6.78 -2.51 3.58
CA LEU A 11 -8.18 -2.52 3.13
C LEU A 11 -9.13 -2.92 4.26
N ILE A 12 -8.83 -4.01 4.97
CA ILE A 12 -9.64 -4.47 6.11
C ILE A 12 -9.68 -3.41 7.21
N LEU A 13 -8.54 -2.78 7.52
CA LEU A 13 -8.45 -1.73 8.54
C LEU A 13 -9.33 -0.51 8.19
N VAL A 14 -9.30 -0.07 6.93
CA VAL A 14 -10.11 1.07 6.46
C VAL A 14 -11.60 0.73 6.49
N LEU A 15 -11.98 -0.45 5.99
CA LEU A 15 -13.37 -0.91 6.02
C LEU A 15 -13.90 -1.04 7.46
N TRP A 16 -13.09 -1.58 8.36
CA TRP A 16 -13.45 -1.71 9.78
C TRP A 16 -13.61 -0.35 10.45
N LEU A 17 -12.69 0.61 10.23
CA LEU A 17 -12.80 1.97 10.73
C LEU A 17 -14.05 2.68 10.19
N GLY A 18 -14.32 2.57 8.89
CA GLY A 18 -15.51 3.13 8.25
C GLY A 18 -16.80 2.58 8.85
N ALA A 19 -16.90 1.26 8.98
CA ALA A 19 -18.06 0.61 9.61
C ALA A 19 -18.23 1.06 11.07
N ARG A 20 -17.13 1.19 11.82
CA ARG A 20 -17.14 1.67 13.21
C ARG A 20 -17.64 3.11 13.31
N ILE A 21 -17.21 3.99 12.41
CA ILE A 21 -17.65 5.39 12.35
C ILE A 21 -19.16 5.44 12.09
N VAL A 22 -19.64 4.74 11.06
CA VAL A 22 -21.08 4.69 10.73
C VAL A 22 -21.90 4.16 11.90
N TYR A 23 -21.44 3.08 12.54
CA TYR A 23 -22.12 2.48 13.68
C TYR A 23 -22.16 3.39 14.91
N ARG A 24 -21.04 4.04 15.25
CA ARG A 24 -20.92 4.84 16.48
C ARG A 24 -21.57 6.22 16.36
N PHE A 25 -21.41 6.86 15.21
CA PHE A 25 -21.89 8.22 14.95
C PHE A 25 -23.26 8.27 14.28
N HIS A 26 -23.99 7.14 14.25
CA HIS A 26 -25.39 7.13 13.83
C HIS A 26 -26.23 8.03 14.74
N HIS A 27 -27.21 8.76 14.17
CA HIS A 27 -27.98 9.79 14.90
C HIS A 27 -28.65 9.26 16.17
N THR A 28 -29.07 8.00 16.17
CA THR A 28 -29.71 7.38 17.34
C THR A 28 -28.76 7.20 18.52
N ARG A 29 -27.45 7.20 18.28
CA ARG A 29 -26.41 7.00 19.31
C ARG A 29 -25.64 8.26 19.64
N MET A 30 -25.49 9.17 18.68
CA MET A 30 -24.85 10.47 18.91
C MET A 30 -25.70 11.60 18.32
N PRO A 31 -26.69 12.12 19.07
CA PRO A 31 -27.59 13.17 18.60
C PRO A 31 -26.95 14.57 18.60
N VAL A 32 -25.90 14.80 19.40
CA VAL A 32 -25.18 16.09 19.44
C VAL A 32 -23.77 15.90 18.86
N PRO A 33 -23.40 16.62 17.79
CA PRO A 33 -22.07 16.49 17.18
C PRO A 33 -21.01 17.23 17.99
N GLU A 34 -19.83 16.61 18.13
CA GLU A 34 -18.64 17.25 18.68
C GLU A 34 -18.07 18.27 17.67
N ARG A 35 -17.53 19.40 18.15
CA ARG A 35 -16.99 20.49 17.31
C ARG A 35 -15.46 20.51 17.39
N PHE A 36 -14.81 19.67 16.61
CA PHE A 36 -13.36 19.69 16.40
C PHE A 36 -13.07 19.90 14.92
N ASN A 37 -12.16 20.82 14.59
CA ASN A 37 -11.84 21.16 13.19
C ASN A 37 -10.46 20.66 12.74
N HIS A 38 -9.52 20.46 13.67
CA HIS A 38 -8.16 20.06 13.33
C HIS A 38 -7.46 19.42 14.54
N HIS A 39 -6.57 18.46 14.28
CA HIS A 39 -5.77 17.81 15.30
C HIS A 39 -4.37 17.48 14.76
N THR A 40 -3.44 18.43 14.87
CA THR A 40 -2.11 18.39 14.24
C THR A 40 -1.32 17.12 14.55
N SER A 41 -1.39 16.62 15.78
CA SER A 41 -0.68 15.41 16.20
C SER A 41 -1.23 14.15 15.53
N LEU A 42 -2.55 14.07 15.33
CA LEU A 42 -3.16 12.96 14.59
C LEU A 42 -2.80 13.06 13.12
N GLU A 43 -2.75 14.29 12.61
CA GLU A 43 -2.35 14.57 11.24
C GLU A 43 -0.89 14.23 10.93
N LEU A 44 -0.02 14.26 11.93
CA LEU A 44 1.35 13.80 11.79
C LEU A 44 1.41 12.25 11.77
N ILE A 45 0.68 11.60 12.68
CA ILE A 45 0.71 10.14 12.85
C ILE A 45 0.23 9.41 11.59
N TRP A 46 -0.94 9.77 11.05
CA TRP A 46 -1.48 9.15 9.84
C TRP A 46 -0.73 9.53 8.55
N ALA A 47 0.20 10.51 8.57
CA ALA A 47 1.06 10.84 7.44
C ALA A 47 2.37 10.02 7.47
N ILE A 48 2.96 9.87 8.66
CA ILE A 48 4.19 9.08 8.86
C ILE A 48 3.93 7.58 8.69
N LEU A 49 2.81 7.07 9.24
CA LEU A 49 2.49 5.64 9.19
C LEU A 49 2.47 5.08 7.75
N PRO A 50 1.73 5.66 6.79
CA PRO A 50 1.75 5.21 5.40
C PRO A 50 3.12 5.36 4.73
N SER A 51 3.84 6.45 5.00
CA SER A 51 5.17 6.67 4.44
C SER A 51 6.17 5.57 4.83
N LEU A 52 6.12 5.13 6.09
CA LEU A 52 6.96 4.04 6.58
C LEU A 52 6.61 2.70 5.91
N VAL A 53 5.32 2.40 5.74
CA VAL A 53 4.87 1.18 5.04
C VAL A 53 5.37 1.15 3.60
N VAL A 54 5.27 2.28 2.87
CA VAL A 54 5.77 2.40 1.49
C VAL A 54 7.29 2.25 1.43
N THR A 55 8.03 2.83 2.38
CA THR A 55 9.49 2.70 2.43
C THR A 55 9.93 1.24 2.62
N MET A 56 9.25 0.49 3.48
CA MET A 56 9.51 -0.94 3.70
C MET A 56 9.23 -1.80 2.47
N ILE A 57 8.27 -1.39 1.64
CA ILE A 57 7.94 -2.00 0.35
C ILE A 57 9.03 -1.68 -0.69
N TYR A 58 9.49 -0.44 -0.71
CA TYR A 58 10.39 0.07 -1.72
C TYR A 58 11.81 -0.51 -1.62
N LEU A 59 12.37 -0.62 -0.41
CA LEU A 59 13.74 -1.11 -0.20
C LEU A 59 14.01 -2.52 -0.80
N PRO A 60 13.21 -3.57 -0.54
CA PRO A 60 13.43 -4.88 -1.16
C PRO A 60 13.17 -4.86 -2.67
N SER A 61 12.27 -4.00 -3.14
CA SER A 61 11.98 -3.84 -4.57
C SER A 61 13.18 -3.28 -5.34
N LEU A 62 13.97 -2.40 -4.72
CA LEU A 62 15.21 -1.91 -5.31
C LEU A 62 16.21 -3.05 -5.53
N THR A 63 16.47 -3.85 -4.50
CA THR A 63 17.39 -5.00 -4.60
C THR A 63 16.99 -5.93 -5.74
N LEU A 64 15.69 -6.24 -5.86
CA LEU A 64 15.19 -7.06 -6.95
C LEU A 64 15.50 -6.45 -8.32
N THR A 65 15.22 -5.16 -8.49
CA THR A 65 15.45 -4.44 -9.76
C THR A 65 16.92 -4.47 -10.15
N TYR A 66 17.83 -4.16 -9.21
CA TYR A 66 19.27 -4.20 -9.48
C TYR A 66 19.77 -5.61 -9.81
N THR A 67 19.26 -6.65 -9.15
CA THR A 67 19.63 -8.03 -9.50
C THR A 67 19.15 -8.44 -10.90
N PHE A 68 18.01 -7.93 -11.36
CA PHE A 68 17.55 -8.17 -12.72
C PHE A 68 18.44 -7.49 -13.76
N ASP A 69 18.86 -6.25 -13.52
CA ASP A 69 19.78 -5.55 -14.41
C ASP A 69 21.13 -6.28 -14.52
N ASP A 70 21.66 -6.79 -13.41
CA ASP A 70 22.90 -7.58 -13.41
C ASP A 70 22.80 -8.88 -14.23
N LEU A 71 21.64 -9.56 -14.20
CA LEU A 71 21.40 -10.77 -14.99
C LEU A 71 21.42 -10.50 -16.50
N ILE A 72 20.96 -9.31 -16.93
CA ILE A 72 20.96 -8.92 -18.34
C ILE A 72 22.39 -8.67 -18.85
N ASN A 73 23.28 -8.16 -17.99
CA ASN A 73 24.65 -7.80 -18.38
C ASN A 73 25.59 -9.01 -18.59
N LYS A 74 25.30 -10.18 -17.99
CA LYS A 74 26.15 -11.39 -18.11
C LYS A 74 25.32 -12.66 -18.36
N PRO A 75 24.65 -12.78 -19.52
CA PRO A 75 23.85 -13.94 -19.83
C PRO A 75 24.76 -15.15 -20.12
N ARG A 76 24.41 -16.33 -19.59
CA ARG A 76 25.08 -17.59 -19.94
C ARG A 76 24.62 -18.14 -21.29
N LEU A 77 23.43 -17.76 -21.75
CA LEU A 77 22.83 -18.15 -23.02
C LEU A 77 21.94 -17.01 -23.51
N THR A 78 21.98 -16.70 -24.81
CA THR A 78 21.11 -15.71 -25.44
C THR A 78 20.21 -16.41 -26.45
N VAL A 79 18.90 -16.30 -26.28
CA VAL A 79 17.90 -16.84 -27.21
C VAL A 79 17.23 -15.67 -27.93
N LYS A 80 17.27 -15.67 -29.26
CA LYS A 80 16.53 -14.71 -30.08
C LYS A 80 15.15 -15.27 -30.36
N VAL A 81 14.12 -14.58 -29.85
CA VAL A 81 12.72 -14.89 -30.14
C VAL A 81 12.20 -13.83 -31.12
N VAL A 82 11.60 -14.27 -32.22
CA VAL A 82 10.90 -13.42 -33.20
C VAL A 82 9.44 -13.79 -33.12
N GLY A 83 8.58 -12.82 -32.78
CA GLY A 83 7.13 -13.00 -32.82
C GLY A 83 6.56 -12.54 -34.16
N HIS A 84 5.82 -13.40 -34.82
CA HIS A 84 4.94 -13.05 -35.94
C HIS A 84 3.50 -12.90 -35.44
N GLN A 85 2.70 -12.18 -36.21
CA GLN A 85 1.28 -12.09 -35.92
C GLN A 85 0.65 -13.48 -36.06
N TRP A 86 0.20 -14.03 -34.92
CA TRP A 86 -0.28 -15.40 -34.71
C TRP A 86 0.77 -16.53 -34.61
N TYR A 87 2.07 -16.23 -34.56
CA TYR A 87 3.10 -17.14 -34.01
C TYR A 87 4.43 -16.43 -33.71
#